data_AF-A0A4R2N437-F1
#
_entry.id   AF-A0A4R2N437-F1
#
_cell.length_a   1.000
_cell.length_b   1.000
_cell.length_c   1.000
_cell.angle_alpha   90.00
_cell.angle_beta   90.00
_cell.angle_gamma   90.00
#
_symmetry.space_group_name_H-M   'P 1'
#
loop_
_entity.id
_entity.type
_entity.pdbx_description
1 polymer ?
#
loop_
_entity_poly.entity_id
_entity_poly.type
_entity_poly.pdbx_seq_one_letter_code
_entity_poly.pdbx_strand_id
1 'polypeptide(L)'
;MRVAVLVFTGCVLTYAITMQGTSIYEMVSGAYQVPLVGAFVPLVFGLYWSRATTQGALLAVALGLGTWLLFLSSPALSAAFPQQLAGLLAALVGMLAGSLVPQFVPDHKGHVHHYEGSVAA
;
A
#
# COMPACT_ATOMS: atom_id res chain seq x y z
N MET A 1 -6.11 11.73 -21.34
CA MET A 1 -4.64 11.62 -21.23
C MET A 1 -3.92 12.97 -21.24
N ARG A 2 -4.14 13.87 -22.22
CA ARG A 2 -3.41 15.15 -22.32
C ARG A 2 -3.56 16.09 -21.11
N VAL A 3 -4.77 16.24 -20.58
CA VAL A 3 -5.03 17.06 -19.37
C VAL A 3 -4.36 16.47 -18.13
N ALA A 4 -4.40 15.14 -17.96
CA ALA A 4 -3.73 14.47 -16.86
C ALA A 4 -2.21 14.68 -16.90
N VAL A 5 -1.60 14.61 -18.08
CA VAL A 5 -0.17 14.91 -18.27
C VAL A 5 0.13 16.36 -17.88
N LEU A 6 -0.66 17.33 -18.34
CA LEU A 6 -0.47 18.75 -17.97
C LEU A 6 -0.53 18.97 -16.45
N VAL A 7 -1.54 18.40 -15.78
CA VAL A 7 -1.69 18.51 -14.32
C VAL A 7 -0.53 17.83 -13.59
N PHE A 8 -0.18 16.61 -13.99
CA PHE A 8 0.92 15.86 -13.39
C PHE A 8 2.26 16.60 -13.55
N THR A 9 2.55 17.12 -14.74
CA THR A 9 3.75 17.92 -15.00
C THR A 9 3.78 19.16 -14.11
N GLY A 10 2.65 19.87 -13.96
CA GLY A 10 2.56 21.00 -13.04
C GLY A 10 2.88 20.62 -11.60
N CYS A 11 2.26 19.55 -11.07
CA CYS A 11 2.52 19.06 -9.72
C CYS A 11 3.98 18.66 -9.50
N VAL A 12 4.57 17.91 -10.44
CA VAL A 12 5.97 17.47 -10.34
C VAL A 12 6.93 18.65 -10.42
N LEU A 13 6.66 19.63 -11.28
CA LEU A 13 7.48 20.85 -11.37
C LEU A 13 7.45 21.64 -10.06
N THR A 14 6.26 21.83 -9.48
CA THR A 14 6.13 22.48 -8.18
C THR A 14 6.87 21.71 -7.09
N TYR A 15 6.69 20.38 -7.02
CA TYR A 15 7.38 19.52 -6.06
C TYR A 15 8.91 19.65 -6.20
N ALA A 16 9.43 19.62 -7.42
CA ALA A 16 10.87 19.74 -7.70
C ALA A 16 11.44 21.09 -7.23
N ILE A 17 10.73 22.20 -7.46
CA ILE A 17 11.14 23.52 -6.99
C ILE A 17 11.11 23.59 -5.45
N THR A 18 10.10 23.01 -4.81
CA THR A 18 9.99 23.01 -3.34
C THR A 18 11.01 22.12 -2.64
N MET A 19 11.45 21.03 -3.28
CA MET A 19 12.44 20.08 -2.75
C MET A 19 13.88 20.43 -3.16
N GLN A 20 14.10 21.60 -3.76
CA GLN A 20 15.41 22.05 -4.21
C GLN A 20 16.41 22.09 -3.05
N GLY A 21 17.43 21.22 -3.10
CA GLY A 21 18.48 21.10 -2.07
C GLY A 21 18.32 19.90 -1.13
N THR A 22 17.21 19.18 -1.18
CA THR A 22 17.10 17.86 -0.52
C THR A 22 17.86 16.79 -1.31
N SER A 23 18.40 15.79 -0.61
CA SER A 23 19.09 14.68 -1.29
C SER A 23 18.08 13.78 -2.01
N ILE A 24 18.46 13.26 -3.17
CA ILE A 24 17.63 12.30 -3.92
C ILE A 24 17.30 11.08 -3.05
N TYR A 25 18.23 10.66 -2.19
CA TYR A 25 18.02 9.55 -1.27
C TYR A 25 16.82 9.79 -0.34
N GLU A 26 16.68 10.98 0.24
CA GLU A 26 15.54 11.31 1.12
C GLU A 26 14.21 11.35 0.36
N MET A 27 14.19 11.90 -0.85
CA MET A 27 12.97 11.90 -1.66
C MET A 27 12.52 10.48 -2.01
N VAL A 28 13.48 9.64 -2.37
CA VAL A 28 13.23 8.24 -2.76
C VAL A 28 12.84 7.41 -1.53
N SER A 29 13.57 7.54 -0.42
CA SER A 29 13.30 6.81 0.81
C SER A 29 11.92 7.16 1.37
N GLY A 30 11.50 8.42 1.31
CA GLY A 30 10.17 8.88 1.71
C GLY A 30 9.06 8.31 0.83
N ALA A 31 9.25 8.30 -0.49
CA ALA A 31 8.26 7.78 -1.44
C ALA A 31 7.99 6.28 -1.25
N TYR A 32 9.01 5.48 -0.91
CA TYR A 32 8.85 4.04 -0.71
C TYR A 32 8.17 3.63 0.59
N GLN A 33 8.01 4.55 1.55
CA GLN A 33 7.35 4.23 2.82
C GLN A 33 5.88 3.87 2.58
N VAL A 34 5.14 4.72 1.87
CA VAL A 34 3.69 4.54 1.68
C VAL A 34 3.34 3.21 1.00
N PRO A 35 3.99 2.80 -0.11
CA PRO A 35 3.76 1.47 -0.69
C PRO A 35 4.16 0.32 0.24
N LEU A 36 5.27 0.47 0.98
CA LEU A 36 5.73 -0.55 1.93
C LEU A 36 4.71 -0.78 3.03
N VAL A 37 4.12 0.29 3.57
CA VAL A 37 3.18 0.16 4.68
C VAL A 37 1.77 -0.21 4.21
N GLY A 38 1.33 0.36 3.09
CA GLY A 38 -0.04 0.20 2.60
C GLY A 38 -0.26 -1.02 1.72
N ALA A 39 0.65 -1.31 0.79
CA ALA A 39 0.42 -2.27 -0.28
C ALA A 39 1.23 -3.57 -0.15
N PHE A 40 2.40 -3.53 0.48
CA PHE A 40 3.29 -4.69 0.55
C PHE A 40 2.63 -5.91 1.19
N VAL A 41 2.04 -5.75 2.38
CA VAL A 41 1.40 -6.86 3.10
C VAL A 41 0.22 -7.46 2.32
N PRO A 42 -0.79 -6.67 1.87
CA PRO A 42 -1.87 -7.20 1.04
C PRO A 42 -1.40 -7.93 -0.21
N LEU A 43 -0.39 -7.41 -0.89
CA LEU A 43 0.12 -8.01 -2.13
C LEU A 43 0.85 -9.34 -1.87
N VAL A 44 1.73 -9.38 -0.86
CA VAL A 44 2.44 -10.61 -0.48
C VAL A 44 1.45 -11.69 -0.05
N PHE A 45 0.48 -11.35 0.81
CA PHE A 45 -0.51 -12.31 1.25
C PHE A 45 -1.48 -12.71 0.13
N GLY A 46 -1.86 -11.77 -0.74
CA GLY A 46 -2.71 -12.05 -1.90
C GLY A 46 -2.06 -13.03 -2.88
N LEU A 47 -0.73 -12.98 -3.04
CA LEU A 47 0.01 -13.89 -3.92
C LEU A 47 0.31 -15.25 -3.28
N TYR A 48 0.69 -15.28 -2.00
CA TYR A 48 1.22 -16.49 -1.36
C TYR A 48 0.24 -17.19 -0.40
N TRP A 49 -0.82 -16.52 0.05
CA TRP A 49 -1.73 -17.06 1.06
C TRP A 49 -3.15 -17.26 0.51
N SER A 50 -3.57 -18.52 0.36
CA SER A 50 -4.89 -18.89 -0.20
C SER A 50 -6.11 -18.36 0.57
N ARG A 51 -5.92 -17.97 1.84
CA ARG A 51 -6.94 -17.39 2.74
C ARG A 51 -6.93 -15.87 2.74
N ALA A 52 -6.09 -15.21 1.94
CA ALA A 52 -6.16 -13.78 1.76
C ALA A 52 -7.54 -13.39 1.22
N THR A 53 -8.10 -12.32 1.78
CA THR A 53 -9.44 -11.83 1.46
C THR A 53 -9.42 -10.34 1.15
N THR A 54 -10.41 -9.89 0.40
CA THR A 54 -10.60 -8.46 0.09
C THR A 54 -10.80 -7.63 1.38
N GLN A 55 -11.52 -8.15 2.37
CA GLN A 55 -11.69 -7.48 3.68
C GLN A 55 -10.36 -7.34 4.44
N GLY A 56 -9.57 -8.42 4.50
CA GLY A 56 -8.24 -8.41 5.10
C GLY A 56 -7.32 -7.40 4.43
N ALA A 57 -7.33 -7.33 3.10
CA ALA A 57 -6.54 -6.37 2.34
C ALA A 57 -6.93 -4.92 2.65
N LEU A 58 -8.23 -4.60 2.70
CA LEU A 58 -8.70 -3.25 3.05
C LEU A 58 -8.33 -2.86 4.48
N LEU A 59 -8.51 -3.77 5.45
CA LEU A 59 -8.12 -3.53 6.83
C LEU A 59 -6.61 -3.37 6.98
N ALA A 60 -5.81 -4.15 6.26
CA ALA A 60 -4.36 -4.03 6.23
C ALA A 60 -3.91 -2.67 5.71
N VAL A 61 -4.48 -2.20 4.59
CA VAL A 61 -4.18 -0.86 4.03
C VAL A 61 -4.57 0.23 5.03
N ALA A 62 -5.78 0.16 5.57
CA ALA A 62 -6.32 1.17 6.48
C ALA A 62 -5.51 1.26 7.78
N LEU A 63 -5.23 0.11 8.42
CA LEU A 63 -4.43 0.06 9.64
C LEU A 63 -2.96 0.40 9.38
N GLY A 64 -2.37 -0.09 8.28
CA GLY A 64 -0.99 0.22 7.93
C GLY A 64 -0.77 1.72 7.72
N LEU A 65 -1.54 2.33 6.82
CA LEU A 65 -1.44 3.77 6.55
C LEU A 65 -1.89 4.61 7.74
N GLY A 66 -2.93 4.18 8.47
CA GLY A 66 -3.40 4.87 9.68
C GLY A 66 -2.33 4.92 10.76
N THR A 67 -1.73 3.77 11.08
CA THR A 67 -0.63 3.71 12.06
C THR A 67 0.61 4.46 11.60
N TRP A 68 0.96 4.39 10.31
CA TRP A 68 2.08 5.18 9.78
C TRP A 68 1.85 6.69 9.91
N LEU A 69 0.66 7.19 9.57
CA LEU A 69 0.31 8.60 9.75
C LEU A 69 0.32 9.02 11.24
N LEU A 70 -0.19 8.17 12.13
CA LEU A 70 -0.17 8.42 13.58
C LEU A 70 1.27 8.56 14.10
N PHE A 71 2.17 7.66 13.71
CA PHE A 71 3.58 7.72 14.11
C PHE A 71 4.31 8.89 13.48
N LEU A 72 4.01 9.23 12.21
CA LEU A 72 4.56 10.40 11.54
C LEU A 72 4.16 11.70 12.26
N SER A 73 2.91 11.77 12.74
CA SER A 73 2.37 12.96 13.42
C SER A 73 2.81 13.10 14.89
N SER A 74 3.33 12.04 15.51
CA SER A 74 3.68 12.01 16.94
C SER A 74 5.19 11.85 17.16
N PRO A 75 5.90 12.94 17.49
CA PRO A 75 7.37 12.93 17.66
C PRO A 75 7.86 11.99 18.78
N ALA A 76 7.04 11.79 19.81
CA ALA A 76 7.38 10.89 20.92
C ALA A 76 7.31 9.41 20.51
N LEU A 77 6.38 9.05 19.61
CA LEU A 77 6.21 7.68 19.14
C LEU A 77 7.22 7.32 18.04
N SER A 78 7.53 8.25 17.15
CA SER A 78 8.53 8.03 16.09
C SER A 78 9.97 7.90 16.62
N ALA A 79 10.28 8.54 17.75
CA ALA A 79 11.56 8.37 18.44
C ALA A 79 11.69 7.00 19.12
N ALA A 80 10.57 6.45 19.61
CA ALA A 80 10.54 5.16 20.30
C ALA A 80 10.47 3.97 19.32
N PHE A 81 9.80 4.13 18.18
CA PHE A 81 9.66 3.05 17.20
C PHE A 81 9.57 3.57 15.77
N PRO A 82 10.27 2.95 14.80
CA PRO A 82 10.23 3.37 13.40
C PRO A 82 8.81 3.28 12.82
N GLN A 83 8.33 4.39 12.26
CA GLN A 83 6.98 4.50 11.67
C GLN A 83 6.71 3.46 10.56
N GLN A 84 7.72 3.12 9.75
CA GLN A 84 7.59 2.13 8.68
C GLN A 84 7.32 0.73 9.26
N LEU A 85 8.02 0.37 10.33
CA LEU A 85 7.81 -0.90 11.03
C LEU A 85 6.46 -0.92 11.74
N ALA A 86 6.08 0.18 12.40
CA ALA A 86 4.80 0.29 13.12
C ALA A 86 3.63 0.01 12.18
N GLY A 87 3.62 0.69 11.03
CA GLY A 87 2.57 0.51 10.06
C GLY A 87 2.64 -0.84 9.34
N LEU A 88 3.83 -1.39 9.08
CA LEU A 88 3.95 -2.74 8.48
C LEU A 88 3.35 -3.80 9.39
N LEU A 89 3.64 -3.73 10.70
CA LEU A 89 3.06 -4.61 11.70
C LEU A 89 1.54 -4.43 11.80
N ALA A 90 1.06 -3.18 11.79
CA ALA A 90 -0.37 -2.89 11.80
C ALA A 90 -1.07 -3.45 10.56
N ALA A 91 -0.46 -3.32 9.37
CA ALA A 91 -0.96 -3.91 8.14
C ALA A 91 -1.00 -5.45 8.22
N LEU A 92 0.02 -6.07 8.80
CA LEU A 92 0.08 -7.53 9.00
C LEU A 92 -1.02 -8.01 9.95
N VAL A 93 -1.23 -7.32 11.07
CA VAL A 93 -2.34 -7.61 11.99
C VAL A 93 -3.68 -7.41 11.30
N GLY A 94 -3.85 -6.33 10.52
CA GLY A 94 -5.06 -6.08 9.74
C GLY A 94 -5.35 -7.18 8.71
N MET A 95 -4.31 -7.66 8.02
CA MET A 95 -4.44 -8.72 7.03
C MET A 95 -4.85 -10.04 7.67
N LEU A 96 -4.19 -10.41 8.77
CA LEU A 96 -4.48 -11.64 9.51
C LEU A 96 -5.87 -11.58 10.15
N ALA A 97 -6.15 -10.56 10.95
CA ALA A 97 -7.43 -10.41 11.62
C ALA A 97 -8.57 -10.31 10.60
N GLY A 98 -8.43 -9.47 9.59
CA GLY A 98 -9.46 -9.26 8.57
C GLY A 98 -9.69 -10.47 7.65
N SER A 99 -8.69 -11.35 7.47
CA SER A 99 -8.85 -12.58 6.70
C SER A 99 -9.36 -13.77 7.51
N LEU A 100 -9.19 -13.76 8.84
CA LEU A 100 -9.66 -14.84 9.73
C LEU A 100 -11.06 -14.58 10.32
N VAL A 101 -11.48 -13.31 10.41
CA VAL A 101 -12.81 -12.91 10.87
C VAL A 101 -13.87 -13.23 9.80
N PRO A 102 -15.15 -13.44 10.18
CA PRO A 102 -16.25 -13.59 9.24
C PRO A 102 -16.23 -12.51 8.16
N GLN A 103 -16.32 -12.93 6.91
CA GLN A 103 -16.25 -12.06 5.75
C GLN A 103 -17.59 -11.34 5.58
N PHE A 104 -17.57 -10.02 5.74
CA PHE A 104 -18.71 -9.14 5.48
C PHE A 104 -18.60 -8.46 4.11
N VAL A 105 -17.39 -8.42 3.52
CA VAL A 105 -17.14 -7.87 2.19
C VAL A 105 -17.08 -9.02 1.17
N PRO A 106 -17.74 -8.90 0.00
CA PRO A 106 -17.63 -9.90 -1.06
C PRO A 106 -16.17 -10.04 -1.51
N ASP A 107 -15.66 -11.26 -1.42
CA ASP A 107 -14.27 -11.54 -1.79
C ASP A 107 -14.15 -11.65 -3.31
N HIS A 108 -13.57 -10.63 -3.94
CA HIS A 108 -13.33 -10.60 -5.37
C HIS A 108 -11.95 -11.18 -5.65
N LYS A 109 -11.82 -12.51 -5.54
CA LYS A 109 -10.67 -13.20 -6.14
C LYS A 109 -10.83 -13.09 -7.64
N GLY A 110 -9.93 -12.36 -8.31
CA GLY A 110 -9.94 -12.25 -9.76
C GLY A 110 -9.97 -13.66 -10.36
N HIS A 111 -11.13 -14.06 -10.90
CA HIS A 111 -11.24 -15.27 -11.69
C HIS A 111 -10.35 -15.04 -12.92
N VAL A 112 -9.17 -15.64 -12.92
CA VAL A 112 -8.36 -15.76 -14.13
C VAL A 112 -9.24 -16.46 -15.15
N HIS A 113 -9.76 -15.70 -16.12
CA HIS A 113 -10.40 -16.26 -17.30
C HIS A 113 -9.38 -17.16 -17.96
N HIS A 114 -9.53 -18.47 -17.77
CA HIS A 114 -8.76 -19.46 -18.49
C HIS A 114 -9.18 -19.32 -19.95
N TYR A 115 -8.38 -18.62 -20.75
CA TYR A 115 -8.55 -18.63 -22.20
C TYR A 115 -8.19 -20.05 -22.65
N GLU A 116 -9.20 -20.91 -22.83
CA GLU A 116 -9.03 -22.15 -23.58
C GLU A 116 -8.53 -21.78 -24.97
N GLY A 117 -7.26 -22.06 -25.24
CA GLY A 117 -6.68 -21.86 -26.56
C GLY A 117 -7.50 -22.65 -27.56
N SER A 118 -8.06 -21.95 -28.56
CA SER A 118 -8.71 -22.55 -29.73
C SER A 118 -7.81 -23.67 -30.26
N VAL A 119 -8.27 -24.91 -30.14
CA VAL A 119 -7.63 -26.07 -30.74
C VAL A 119 -7.51 -25.78 -32.23
N ALA A 120 -6.28 -25.62 -32.72
CA ALA A 120 -6.02 -25.44 -34.14
C ALA A 120 -6.51 -26.71 -34.86
N ALA A 121 -7.49 -26.52 -35.76
CA ALA A 121 -8.03 -27.54 -36.65
C ALA A 121 -7.05 -27.88 -37.77
#